data_AF-A0A317IDZ3-F1
#
_entry.id   AF-A0A317IDZ3-F1
#
_cell.length_a   1.000
_cell.length_b   1.000
_cell.length_c   1.000
_cell.angle_alpha   90.00
_cell.angle_beta   90.00
_cell.angle_gamma   90.00
#
_symmetry.space_group_name_H-M   'P 1'
#
loop_
_entity.id
_entity.type
_entity.pdbx_description
1 polymer ?
#
loop_
_entity_poly.entity_id
_entity_poly.type
_entity_poly.pdbx_seq_one_letter_code
_entity_poly.pdbx_strand_id
1 'polypeptide(L)'
;MNITVLYVGSSLLAPLKNAEREINRAYKLNLRVAAYNFGGPLTESQWQDVEQDLSKSNLVFVIHVIEAENGARLINVLERFRSVHKAVVVINCMPDLMRRTRMGSLDVASLAGDRSNKRKSKTVTTLTAAGSWMGRQARGHREQKKANNHSHYTKLIDRLPGILKFIPTAGALTDAKHYLNLFCYFLQPTPANVQSMLLYALKHYSGDKQLQTIKVRIPQPEKMPSVAIYHPDSPNLFESFAAYRQWYRGSLETDETIGLLLMRPQVISKTTKHYDALIHAIEAEGMSVIPALATLMDNREAVSRFFIEPTIKNQKSKIKNRVSQIVSLTGFSFVGGPAMNDSEAAAKFLT
;
A
#
# COMPACT_ATOMS: atom_id res chain seq x y z
N MET A 1 7.79 18.94 16.24
CA MET A 1 7.72 18.69 14.78
C MET A 1 6.39 18.05 14.47
N ASN A 2 5.70 18.47 13.41
CA ASN A 2 4.36 17.98 13.12
C ASN A 2 4.31 17.33 11.73
N ILE A 3 3.75 16.11 11.69
CA ILE A 3 3.39 15.42 10.45
C ILE A 3 1.87 15.25 10.43
N THR A 4 1.24 15.60 9.31
CA THR A 4 -0.14 15.20 9.03
C THR A 4 -0.15 14.10 7.98
N VAL A 5 -0.85 13.00 8.24
CA VAL A 5 -1.07 11.89 7.30
C VAL A 5 -2.56 11.76 7.03
N LEU A 6 -2.97 12.07 5.81
CA LEU A 6 -4.34 11.90 5.33
C LEU A 6 -4.34 10.64 4.47
N TYR A 7 -5.10 9.62 4.85
CA TYR A 7 -5.04 8.32 4.18
C TYR A 7 -6.42 7.69 4.04
N VAL A 8 -6.57 6.75 3.10
CA VAL A 8 -7.78 5.92 2.99
C VAL A 8 -7.46 4.49 3.41
N GLY A 9 -8.37 3.88 4.19
CA GLY A 9 -8.28 2.49 4.65
C GLY A 9 -8.08 2.36 6.16
N SER A 10 -7.94 1.15 6.67
CA SER A 10 -7.83 0.88 8.13
C SER A 10 -6.44 0.45 8.60
N SER A 11 -5.51 0.17 7.67
CA SER A 11 -4.23 -0.48 7.97
C SER A 11 -3.13 0.46 8.49
N LEU A 12 -3.25 1.78 8.35
CA LEU A 12 -2.14 2.70 8.63
C LEU A 12 -2.16 3.31 10.04
N LEU A 13 -3.31 3.42 10.71
CA LEU A 13 -3.40 4.14 11.98
C LEU A 13 -2.46 3.58 13.05
N ALA A 14 -2.55 2.28 13.31
CA ALA A 14 -1.75 1.63 14.34
C ALA A 14 -0.24 1.69 14.03
N PRO A 15 0.23 1.36 12.80
CA PRO A 15 1.62 1.57 12.41
C PRO A 15 2.11 3.02 12.56
N LEU A 16 1.30 4.02 12.19
CA LEU A 16 1.65 5.44 12.32
C LEU A 16 1.82 5.85 13.79
N LYS A 17 0.90 5.43 14.66
CA LYS A 17 1.00 5.68 16.11
C LYS A 17 2.17 4.96 16.75
N ASN A 18 2.49 3.75 16.27
CA ASN A 18 3.69 3.06 16.72
C ASN A 18 4.97 3.80 16.28
N ALA A 19 5.04 4.21 15.02
CA ALA A 19 6.16 4.96 14.47
C ALA A 19 6.40 6.28 15.22
N GLU A 20 5.33 7.03 15.54
CA GLU A 20 5.40 8.25 16.35
C GLU A 20 6.10 8.01 17.70
N ARG A 21 5.65 7.00 18.45
CA ARG A 21 6.25 6.64 19.75
C ARG A 21 7.70 6.19 19.62
N GLU A 22 7.98 5.33 18.66
CA GLU A 22 9.31 4.74 18.46
C GLU A 22 10.35 5.78 18.03
N ILE A 23 9.98 6.68 17.12
CA ILE A 23 10.86 7.77 16.68
C ILE A 23 11.15 8.73 17.84
N ASN A 24 10.13 9.12 18.61
CA ASN A 24 10.33 9.97 19.79
C ASN A 24 11.22 9.30 20.84
N ARG A 25 10.99 8.00 21.10
CA ARG A 25 11.80 7.23 22.06
C ARG A 25 13.27 7.19 21.65
N ALA A 26 13.54 6.87 20.38
CA ALA A 26 14.88 6.65 19.85
C ALA A 26 15.69 7.94 19.65
N TYR A 27 15.04 9.00 19.17
CA TYR A 27 15.72 10.23 18.76
C TYR A 27 15.44 11.44 19.67
N LYS A 28 14.64 11.26 20.72
CA LYS A 28 14.22 12.32 21.66
C LYS A 28 13.61 13.52 20.95
N LEU A 29 12.85 13.24 19.90
CA LEU A 29 12.09 14.26 19.18
C LEU A 29 10.78 14.52 19.93
N ASN A 30 10.22 15.71 19.69
CA ASN A 30 8.84 16.03 20.01
C ASN A 30 8.01 15.92 18.71
N LEU A 31 8.02 14.74 18.09
CA LEU A 31 7.21 14.45 16.90
C LEU A 31 5.76 14.24 17.31
N ARG A 32 4.85 14.94 16.63
CA ARG A 32 3.42 14.65 16.63
C ARG A 32 2.99 14.17 15.25
N VAL A 33 2.29 13.04 15.19
CA VAL A 33 1.72 12.48 13.96
C VAL A 33 0.19 12.54 14.04
N ALA A 34 -0.38 13.53 13.34
CA ALA A 34 -1.82 13.63 13.13
C ALA A 34 -2.22 12.71 11.97
N ALA A 35 -3.20 11.82 12.19
CA ALA A 35 -3.59 10.82 11.19
C ALA A 35 -5.11 10.86 11.00
N TYR A 36 -5.55 11.07 9.75
CA TYR A 36 -6.95 11.24 9.40
C TYR A 36 -7.35 10.27 8.30
N ASN A 37 -8.42 9.50 8.55
CA ASN A 37 -8.96 8.55 7.57
C ASN A 37 -10.00 9.24 6.67
N PHE A 38 -9.73 9.25 5.38
CA PHE A 38 -10.53 9.86 4.32
C PHE A 38 -11.42 8.83 3.59
N GLY A 39 -11.61 7.65 4.19
CA GLY A 39 -12.42 6.56 3.62
C GLY A 39 -13.93 6.84 3.57
N GLY A 40 -14.39 7.95 4.15
CA GLY A 40 -15.77 8.43 4.09
C GLY A 40 -15.84 9.95 4.21
N PRO A 41 -17.03 10.55 4.09
CA PRO A 41 -17.22 11.97 4.28
C PRO A 41 -16.83 12.37 5.72
N LEU A 42 -16.14 13.50 5.85
CA LEU A 42 -15.80 14.08 7.14
C LEU A 42 -16.84 15.11 7.55
N THR A 43 -17.19 15.12 8.83
CA THR A 43 -17.99 16.18 9.44
C THR A 43 -17.22 17.51 9.47
N GLU A 44 -17.94 18.63 9.65
CA GLU A 44 -17.28 19.94 9.71
C GLU A 44 -16.31 20.06 10.89
N SER A 45 -16.63 19.47 12.05
CA SER A 45 -15.72 19.42 13.20
C SER A 45 -14.43 18.65 12.87
N GLN A 46 -14.53 17.52 12.17
CA GLN A 46 -13.34 16.76 11.75
C GLN A 46 -12.51 17.55 10.74
N TRP A 47 -13.15 18.32 9.86
CA TRP A 47 -12.44 19.21 8.95
C TRP A 47 -11.71 20.35 9.67
N GLN A 48 -12.30 20.91 10.73
CA GLN A 48 -11.62 21.91 11.56
C GLN A 48 -10.35 21.34 12.20
N ASP A 49 -10.40 20.11 12.71
CA ASP A 49 -9.22 19.42 13.26
C ASP A 49 -8.14 19.20 12.17
N VAL A 50 -8.55 18.75 10.99
CA VAL A 50 -7.67 18.57 9.83
C VAL A 50 -6.99 19.89 9.43
N GLU A 51 -7.76 20.97 9.31
CA GLU A 51 -7.23 22.30 8.95
C GLU A 51 -6.29 22.84 10.03
N GLN A 52 -6.63 22.65 11.31
CA GLN A 52 -5.80 23.07 12.43
C GLN A 52 -4.45 22.35 12.42
N ASP A 53 -4.44 21.04 12.19
CA ASP A 53 -3.20 20.28 12.14
C ASP A 53 -2.39 20.59 10.88
N LEU A 54 -3.04 20.75 9.72
CA LEU A 54 -2.35 21.17 8.50
C LEU A 54 -1.69 22.55 8.67
N SER A 55 -2.35 23.50 9.33
CA SER A 55 -1.78 24.84 9.56
C SER A 55 -0.46 24.83 10.36
N LYS A 56 -0.13 23.71 11.04
CA LYS A 56 1.07 23.55 11.88
C LYS A 56 2.03 22.49 11.35
N SER A 57 1.69 21.78 10.28
CA SER A 57 2.43 20.61 9.80
C SER A 57 3.57 20.96 8.86
N ASN A 58 4.77 20.48 9.20
CA ASN A 58 5.95 20.68 8.37
C ASN A 58 5.99 19.66 7.22
N LEU A 59 5.56 18.43 7.49
CA LEU A 59 5.44 17.39 6.47
C LEU A 59 3.99 16.93 6.37
N VAL A 60 3.52 16.75 5.14
CA VAL A 60 2.18 16.23 4.88
C VAL A 60 2.28 15.01 3.97
N PHE A 61 1.59 13.93 4.34
CA PHE A 61 1.38 12.78 3.48
C PHE A 61 -0.10 12.71 3.10
N VAL A 62 -0.37 12.50 1.81
CA VAL A 62 -1.72 12.26 1.31
C VAL A 62 -1.69 10.94 0.54
N ILE A 63 -2.48 9.97 0.99
CA ILE A 63 -2.36 8.57 0.57
C ILE A 63 -3.75 8.04 0.17
N HIS A 64 -3.88 7.54 -1.05
CA HIS A 64 -5.11 6.88 -1.53
C HIS A 64 -6.39 7.75 -1.56
N VAL A 65 -6.28 9.07 -1.42
CA VAL A 65 -7.44 9.98 -1.55
C VAL A 65 -7.82 10.10 -3.03
N ILE A 66 -8.88 9.38 -3.43
CA ILE A 66 -9.37 9.31 -4.81
C ILE A 66 -10.76 9.94 -5.00
N GLU A 67 -11.49 10.17 -3.91
CA GLU A 67 -12.84 10.74 -3.90
C GLU A 67 -12.80 12.27 -4.03
N ALA A 68 -13.64 12.83 -4.91
CA ALA A 68 -13.53 14.20 -5.40
C ALA A 68 -13.88 15.27 -4.35
N GLU A 69 -14.87 15.04 -3.50
CA GLU A 69 -15.35 15.99 -2.50
C GLU A 69 -14.27 16.30 -1.46
N ASN A 70 -13.81 15.27 -0.74
CA ASN A 70 -12.75 15.42 0.24
C ASN A 70 -11.43 15.86 -0.43
N GLY A 71 -11.18 15.38 -1.65
CA GLY A 71 -10.01 15.77 -2.43
C GLY A 71 -9.95 17.24 -2.79
N ALA A 72 -11.04 17.80 -3.31
CA ALA A 72 -11.13 19.19 -3.73
C ALA A 72 -10.96 20.13 -2.52
N ARG A 73 -11.62 19.83 -1.40
CA ARG A 73 -11.45 20.59 -0.16
C ARG A 73 -10.02 20.54 0.34
N LEU A 74 -9.40 19.35 0.34
CA LEU A 74 -8.01 19.19 0.75
C LEU A 74 -7.04 20.00 -0.12
N ILE A 75 -7.25 20.05 -1.44
CA ILE A 75 -6.41 20.86 -2.36
C ILE A 75 -6.41 22.33 -1.92
N ASN A 76 -7.58 22.90 -1.60
CA ASN A 76 -7.68 24.30 -1.18
C ASN A 76 -6.92 24.56 0.13
N VAL A 77 -7.01 23.64 1.09
CA VAL A 77 -6.29 23.74 2.37
C VAL A 77 -4.78 23.63 2.18
N LEU A 78 -4.31 22.70 1.33
CA LEU A 78 -2.89 22.51 1.03
C LEU A 78 -2.24 23.72 0.32
N GLU A 79 -3.02 24.46 -0.48
CA GLU A 79 -2.58 25.72 -1.08
C GLU A 79 -2.59 26.87 -0.07
N ARG A 80 -3.63 26.97 0.77
CA ARG A 80 -3.70 27.99 1.84
C ARG A 80 -2.48 27.94 2.75
N PHE A 81 -2.05 26.74 3.15
CA PHE A 81 -0.90 26.54 4.03
C PHE A 81 0.40 26.18 3.28
N ARG A 82 0.49 26.53 1.99
CA ARG A 82 1.63 26.13 1.14
C ARG A 82 2.99 26.50 1.73
N SER A 83 3.12 27.69 2.30
CA SER A 83 4.37 28.21 2.88
C SER A 83 4.78 27.55 4.21
N VAL A 84 3.84 26.92 4.91
CA VAL A 84 4.09 26.21 6.17
C VAL A 84 4.73 24.85 5.90
N HIS A 85 4.25 24.16 4.87
CA HIS A 85 4.66 22.81 4.53
C HIS A 85 6.05 22.78 3.88
N LYS A 86 7.02 22.13 4.52
CA LYS A 86 8.37 21.87 3.98
C LYS A 86 8.35 20.79 2.90
N ALA A 87 7.46 19.80 3.03
CA ALA A 87 7.19 18.83 1.98
C ALA A 87 5.74 18.34 2.04
N VAL A 88 5.18 18.04 0.88
CA VAL A 88 3.90 17.37 0.70
C VAL A 88 4.12 16.17 -0.22
N VAL A 89 3.86 14.98 0.30
CA VAL A 89 4.08 13.70 -0.36
C VAL A 89 2.73 13.10 -0.69
N VAL A 90 2.35 13.12 -1.97
CA VAL A 90 1.07 12.57 -2.42
C VAL A 90 1.30 11.25 -3.13
N ILE A 91 0.66 10.18 -2.64
CA ILE A 91 0.83 8.81 -3.10
C ILE A 91 -0.54 8.27 -3.49
N ASN A 92 -0.67 7.75 -4.71
CA ASN A 92 -1.84 6.98 -5.13
C ASN A 92 -3.19 7.73 -5.01
N CYS A 93 -3.20 9.05 -5.17
CA CYS A 93 -4.39 9.90 -5.08
C CYS A 93 -4.93 10.30 -6.46
N MET A 94 -6.04 11.04 -6.50
CA MET A 94 -6.54 11.65 -7.74
C MET A 94 -5.49 12.56 -8.41
N PRO A 95 -5.53 12.75 -9.74
CA PRO A 95 -4.53 13.51 -10.47
C PRO A 95 -4.26 14.92 -9.93
N ASP A 96 -5.28 15.59 -9.41
CA ASP A 96 -5.18 16.97 -8.96
C ASP A 96 -4.42 17.10 -7.64
N LEU A 97 -4.62 16.13 -6.73
CA LEU A 97 -3.79 15.94 -5.55
C LEU A 97 -2.38 15.50 -5.93
N MET A 98 -2.20 14.57 -6.88
CA MET A 98 -0.87 14.12 -7.31
C MET A 98 0.01 15.28 -7.79
N ARG A 99 -0.56 16.31 -8.43
CA ARG A 99 0.15 17.54 -8.83
C ARG A 99 0.64 18.37 -7.64
N ARG A 100 0.14 18.14 -6.41
CA ARG A 100 0.55 18.86 -5.20
C ARG A 100 1.77 18.27 -4.50
N THR A 101 2.32 17.16 -5.00
CA THR A 101 3.59 16.63 -4.51
C THR A 101 4.71 17.66 -4.68
N ARG A 102 5.33 18.04 -3.56
CA ARG A 102 6.46 18.96 -3.49
C ARG A 102 7.42 18.57 -2.38
N MET A 103 8.71 18.51 -2.66
CA MET A 103 9.74 18.19 -1.66
C MET A 103 11.10 18.71 -2.12
N GLY A 104 11.75 19.57 -1.33
CA GLY A 104 12.99 20.20 -1.75
C GLY A 104 12.82 20.98 -3.06
N SER A 105 13.63 20.64 -4.07
CA SER A 105 13.54 21.21 -5.43
C SER A 105 12.54 20.48 -6.34
N LEU A 106 11.93 19.37 -5.90
CA LEU A 106 10.89 18.70 -6.65
C LEU A 106 9.54 19.42 -6.47
N ASP A 107 8.93 19.83 -7.56
CA ASP A 107 7.52 20.25 -7.64
C ASP A 107 6.88 19.55 -8.86
N VAL A 108 5.87 18.73 -8.62
CA VAL A 108 5.24 17.94 -9.69
C VAL A 108 4.34 18.81 -10.59
N ALA A 109 3.76 19.90 -10.08
CA ALA A 109 2.95 20.80 -10.88
C ALA A 109 3.80 21.55 -11.91
N SER A 110 4.98 22.04 -11.51
CA SER A 110 5.89 22.75 -12.42
C SER A 110 6.42 21.83 -13.54
N LEU A 111 6.73 20.57 -13.22
CA LEU A 111 7.16 19.55 -14.18
C LEU A 111 6.05 19.15 -15.18
N ALA A 112 4.78 19.28 -14.80
CA ALA A 112 3.63 18.99 -15.66
C ALA A 112 3.23 20.17 -16.55
N GLY A 113 3.47 21.41 -16.10
CA GLY A 113 3.14 22.65 -16.80
C GLY A 113 4.16 23.08 -17.86
N ASP A 114 5.43 22.66 -17.74
CA ASP A 114 6.47 23.03 -18.70
C ASP A 114 6.36 22.23 -20.01
N ARG A 115 5.51 22.74 -20.93
CA ARG A 115 5.36 22.22 -22.30
C ARG A 115 6.49 22.66 -23.24
N SER A 116 7.44 23.48 -22.79
CA SER A 116 8.49 24.06 -23.64
C SER A 116 9.76 23.21 -23.73
N ASN A 117 10.00 22.33 -22.76
CA ASN A 117 11.23 21.54 -22.71
C ASN A 117 11.04 20.14 -23.31
N LYS A 118 11.38 19.97 -24.59
CA LYS A 118 11.34 18.72 -25.38
C LYS A 118 12.28 17.59 -24.88
N ARG A 119 12.85 17.70 -23.68
CA ARG A 119 13.57 16.62 -22.99
C ARG A 119 12.77 16.17 -21.76
N LYS A 120 11.67 15.44 -21.97
CA LYS A 120 11.04 14.66 -20.90
C LYS A 120 12.06 13.62 -20.42
N SER A 121 12.75 13.90 -19.32
CA SER A 121 13.60 12.92 -18.66
C SER A 121 12.78 11.65 -18.37
N LYS A 122 13.33 10.48 -18.68
CA LYS A 122 12.71 9.17 -18.42
C LYS A 122 12.20 9.06 -16.96
N THR A 123 12.83 9.77 -16.03
CA THR A 123 12.47 9.83 -14.60
C THR A 123 11.16 10.57 -14.32
N VAL A 124 10.86 11.65 -15.05
CA VAL A 124 9.57 12.38 -14.91
C VAL A 124 8.45 11.54 -15.50
N THR A 125 8.73 10.82 -16.60
CA THR A 125 7.81 9.84 -17.19
C THR A 125 7.56 8.66 -16.26
N THR A 126 8.54 8.15 -15.51
CA THR A 126 8.34 7.06 -14.54
C THR A 126 7.61 7.51 -13.27
N LEU A 127 7.90 8.70 -12.75
CA LEU A 127 7.16 9.31 -11.63
C LEU A 127 5.68 9.53 -11.98
N THR A 128 5.44 10.16 -13.13
CA THR A 128 4.08 10.35 -13.63
C THR A 128 3.45 9.02 -14.02
N ALA A 129 4.17 8.05 -14.58
CA ALA A 129 3.61 6.72 -14.89
C ALA A 129 3.23 5.92 -13.65
N ALA A 130 4.06 5.92 -12.60
CA ALA A 130 3.74 5.26 -11.33
C ALA A 130 2.50 5.89 -10.65
N GLY A 131 2.37 7.23 -10.70
CA GLY A 131 1.20 7.94 -10.17
C GLY A 131 -0.04 7.93 -11.07
N SER A 132 0.12 7.89 -12.41
CA SER A 132 -0.98 7.99 -13.39
C SER A 132 -1.51 6.64 -13.87
N TRP A 133 -0.85 5.52 -13.58
CA TRP A 133 -1.33 4.21 -14.03
C TRP A 133 -2.66 3.82 -13.39
N MET A 134 -2.85 4.09 -12.08
CA MET A 134 -4.16 3.90 -11.44
C MET A 134 -5.22 4.87 -11.97
N GLY A 135 -4.84 6.12 -12.29
CA GLY A 135 -5.75 7.10 -12.89
C GLY A 135 -6.14 6.78 -14.35
N ARG A 136 -5.28 6.08 -15.10
CA ARG A 136 -5.61 5.53 -16.43
C ARG A 136 -6.46 4.27 -16.34
N GLN A 137 -6.33 3.48 -15.29
CA GLN A 137 -7.20 2.33 -15.03
C GLN A 137 -8.59 2.74 -14.56
N ALA A 138 -8.71 3.76 -13.71
CA ALA A 138 -10.00 4.29 -13.24
C ALA A 138 -10.84 4.96 -14.35
N ARG A 139 -10.24 5.27 -15.50
CA ARG A 139 -10.95 5.74 -16.70
C ARG A 139 -11.19 4.55 -17.63
N GLY A 140 -12.17 3.73 -17.30
CA GLY A 140 -12.63 2.66 -18.19
C GLY A 140 -13.22 3.25 -19.48
N HIS A 141 -12.61 2.93 -20.62
CA HIS A 141 -13.26 2.38 -21.84
C HIS A 141 -12.27 2.41 -23.03
N ARG A 142 -12.25 1.28 -23.77
CA ARG A 142 -11.52 0.96 -25.02
C ARG A 142 -10.09 0.42 -24.90
N GLU A 143 -9.98 -0.88 -24.63
CA GLU A 143 -9.61 -1.90 -25.64
C GLU A 143 -9.52 -3.26 -24.95
N GLN A 144 -10.36 -4.20 -25.37
CA GLN A 144 -10.19 -5.63 -25.08
C GLN A 144 -8.93 -6.12 -25.81
N LYS A 145 -7.79 -6.16 -25.11
CA LYS A 145 -6.64 -6.97 -25.53
C LYS A 145 -6.12 -7.80 -24.36
N LYS A 146 -6.29 -9.12 -24.53
CA LYS A 146 -5.66 -10.28 -23.90
C LYS A 146 -5.00 -10.08 -22.52
N ALA A 147 -5.61 -10.74 -21.53
CA ALA A 147 -5.06 -11.20 -20.26
C ALA A 147 -3.52 -11.28 -20.19
N ASN A 148 -2.89 -10.28 -19.55
CA ASN A 148 -1.57 -10.40 -18.89
C ASN A 148 -1.17 -9.18 -18.02
N ASN A 149 -2.14 -8.41 -17.49
CA ASN A 149 -1.84 -7.16 -16.77
C ASN A 149 -1.27 -7.35 -15.35
N HIS A 150 -1.45 -8.53 -14.74
CA HIS A 150 -0.97 -8.88 -13.39
C HIS A 150 0.54 -8.76 -13.23
N SER A 151 1.31 -9.02 -14.29
CA SER A 151 2.76 -9.07 -14.20
C SER A 151 3.42 -7.68 -14.09
N HIS A 152 2.70 -6.58 -14.33
CA HIS A 152 3.34 -5.28 -14.51
C HIS A 152 3.61 -4.51 -13.20
N TYR A 153 2.78 -4.68 -12.16
CA TYR A 153 2.95 -3.96 -10.88
C TYR A 153 3.95 -4.65 -9.95
N THR A 154 3.93 -5.99 -9.84
CA THR A 154 5.00 -6.74 -9.15
C THR A 154 6.35 -6.46 -9.79
N LYS A 155 6.43 -6.48 -11.14
CA LYS A 155 7.62 -6.04 -11.87
C LYS A 155 7.98 -4.57 -11.61
N LEU A 156 7.02 -3.67 -11.36
CA LEU A 156 7.30 -2.28 -11.05
C LEU A 156 7.88 -2.12 -9.63
N ILE A 157 7.26 -2.73 -8.61
CA ILE A 157 7.77 -2.76 -7.23
C ILE A 157 9.17 -3.39 -7.19
N ASP A 158 9.37 -4.50 -7.91
CA ASP A 158 10.65 -5.21 -7.93
C ASP A 158 11.73 -4.44 -8.69
N ARG A 159 11.36 -3.66 -9.72
CA ARG A 159 12.31 -2.88 -10.52
C ARG A 159 12.58 -1.48 -9.98
N LEU A 160 11.67 -0.91 -9.19
CA LEU A 160 11.78 0.45 -8.65
C LEU A 160 13.09 0.66 -7.87
N PRO A 161 13.50 -0.22 -6.93
CA PRO A 161 14.80 -0.12 -6.25
C PRO A 161 15.99 -0.18 -7.21
N GLY A 162 15.88 -0.94 -8.31
CA GLY A 162 16.90 -1.01 -9.36
C GLY A 162 17.01 0.30 -10.15
N ILE A 163 15.87 0.94 -10.46
CA ILE A 163 15.81 2.24 -11.14
C ILE A 163 16.48 3.33 -10.29
N LEU A 164 16.32 3.31 -8.96
CA LEU A 164 16.91 4.31 -8.05
C LEU A 164 18.45 4.40 -8.13
N LYS A 165 19.14 3.33 -8.54
CA LYS A 165 20.61 3.29 -8.67
C LYS A 165 21.12 4.13 -9.85
N PHE A 166 20.28 4.35 -10.86
CA PHE A 166 20.65 5.04 -12.10
C PHE A 166 20.17 6.50 -12.14
N ILE A 167 19.48 6.98 -11.09
CA ILE A 167 19.05 8.38 -11.01
C ILE A 167 20.25 9.24 -10.57
N PRO A 168 20.66 10.25 -11.35
CA PRO A 168 21.72 11.18 -10.97
C PRO A 168 21.41 11.89 -9.66
N THR A 169 22.45 12.13 -8.85
CA THR A 169 22.30 12.80 -7.55
C THR A 169 22.59 14.29 -7.69
N ALA A 170 21.65 15.05 -8.25
CA ALA A 170 21.74 16.51 -8.35
C ALA A 170 20.35 17.16 -8.37
N GLY A 171 20.17 18.22 -7.57
CA GLY A 171 18.95 19.04 -7.53
C GLY A 171 17.66 18.21 -7.40
N ALA A 172 16.66 18.53 -8.23
CA ALA A 172 15.35 17.89 -8.23
C ALA A 172 15.38 16.37 -8.52
N LEU A 173 16.45 15.82 -9.12
CA LEU A 173 16.57 14.36 -9.34
C LEU A 173 16.86 13.61 -8.03
N THR A 174 17.58 14.23 -7.10
CA THR A 174 17.78 13.69 -5.75
C THR A 174 16.45 13.62 -5.00
N ASP A 175 15.64 14.68 -5.08
CA ASP A 175 14.31 14.72 -4.46
C ASP A 175 13.33 13.75 -5.11
N ALA A 176 13.38 13.58 -6.45
CA ALA A 176 12.66 12.53 -7.15
C ALA A 176 13.03 11.12 -6.65
N LYS A 177 14.32 10.87 -6.39
CA LYS A 177 14.79 9.62 -5.79
C LYS A 177 14.27 9.44 -4.37
N HIS A 178 14.26 10.50 -3.56
CA HIS A 178 13.68 10.47 -2.21
C HIS A 178 12.17 10.17 -2.25
N TYR A 179 11.42 10.80 -3.14
CA TYR A 179 9.99 10.52 -3.36
C TYR A 179 9.76 9.04 -3.71
N LEU A 180 10.51 8.49 -4.67
CA LEU A 180 10.39 7.08 -5.03
C LEU A 180 10.76 6.15 -3.89
N ASN A 181 11.74 6.52 -3.05
CA ASN A 181 12.09 5.73 -1.87
C ASN A 181 10.96 5.72 -0.82
N LEU A 182 10.33 6.88 -0.59
CA LEU A 182 9.12 6.98 0.26
C LEU A 182 7.99 6.12 -0.30
N PHE A 183 7.80 6.14 -1.62
CA PHE A 183 6.85 5.27 -2.30
C PHE A 183 7.16 3.78 -2.09
N CYS A 184 8.43 3.37 -2.14
CA CYS A 184 8.83 1.98 -1.87
C CYS A 184 8.50 1.51 -0.45
N TYR A 185 8.72 2.33 0.59
CA TYR A 185 8.27 1.99 1.95
C TYR A 185 6.75 1.84 2.00
N PHE A 186 6.02 2.76 1.37
CA PHE A 186 4.57 2.74 1.35
C PHE A 186 4.00 1.46 0.70
N LEU A 187 4.59 0.99 -0.40
CA LEU A 187 4.14 -0.21 -1.12
C LEU A 187 4.17 -1.48 -0.27
N GLN A 188 4.96 -1.48 0.81
CA GLN A 188 5.08 -2.57 1.76
C GLN A 188 4.84 -2.02 3.16
N PRO A 189 3.60 -1.74 3.58
CA PRO A 189 3.31 -0.95 4.77
C PRO A 189 3.48 -1.74 6.08
N THR A 190 4.61 -2.42 6.26
CA THR A 190 5.00 -3.03 7.52
C THR A 190 5.20 -1.93 8.57
N PRO A 191 5.05 -2.22 9.87
CA PRO A 191 5.34 -1.24 10.92
C PRO A 191 6.74 -0.63 10.80
N ALA A 192 7.75 -1.42 10.44
CA ALA A 192 9.12 -0.96 10.25
C ALA A 192 9.27 -0.06 9.01
N ASN A 193 8.57 -0.37 7.90
CA ASN A 193 8.57 0.48 6.72
C ASN A 193 7.81 1.79 6.94
N VAL A 194 6.69 1.80 7.66
CA VAL A 194 5.97 3.03 8.00
C VAL A 194 6.85 3.92 8.89
N GLN A 195 7.52 3.34 9.90
CA GLN A 195 8.49 4.07 10.72
C GLN A 195 9.64 4.64 9.88
N SER A 196 10.23 3.81 9.01
CA SER A 196 11.33 4.22 8.13
C SER A 196 10.89 5.30 7.14
N MET A 197 9.66 5.23 6.63
CA MET A 197 9.07 6.24 5.75
C MET A 197 8.99 7.61 6.44
N LEU A 198 8.41 7.66 7.65
CA LEU A 198 8.31 8.91 8.40
C LEU A 198 9.70 9.44 8.77
N LEU A 199 10.58 8.59 9.29
CA LEU A 199 11.93 8.97 9.68
C LEU A 199 12.76 9.46 8.49
N TYR A 200 12.59 8.86 7.31
CA TYR A 200 13.23 9.28 6.07
C TYR A 200 12.77 10.66 5.64
N ALA A 201 11.46 10.91 5.62
CA ALA A 201 10.94 12.24 5.29
C ALA A 201 11.40 13.29 6.31
N LEU A 202 11.44 12.95 7.61
CA LEU A 202 11.94 13.83 8.65
C LEU A 202 13.43 14.17 8.45
N LYS A 203 14.29 13.16 8.24
CA LYS A 203 15.73 13.37 8.05
C LYS A 203 16.02 14.27 6.85
N HIS A 204 15.27 14.14 5.77
CA HIS A 204 15.53 14.89 4.53
C HIS A 204 14.80 16.23 4.44
N TYR A 205 13.61 16.38 5.03
CA TYR A 205 12.74 17.53 4.76
C TYR A 205 12.20 18.25 6.00
N SER A 206 12.45 17.78 7.22
CA SER A 206 11.94 18.50 8.42
C SER A 206 12.62 19.86 8.65
N GLY A 207 13.86 20.02 8.17
CA GLY A 207 14.70 21.17 8.51
C GLY A 207 15.22 21.16 9.95
N ASP A 208 15.00 20.09 10.71
CA ASP A 208 15.47 19.96 12.08
C ASP A 208 16.98 19.72 12.12
N LYS A 209 17.70 20.62 12.82
CA LYS A 209 19.17 20.60 12.88
C LYS A 209 19.71 19.36 13.60
N GLN A 210 19.03 18.89 14.64
CA GLN A 210 19.44 17.69 15.37
C GLN A 210 19.35 16.47 14.46
N LEU A 211 18.23 16.30 13.75
CA LEU A 211 18.08 15.23 12.78
C LEU A 211 19.11 15.29 11.66
N GLN A 212 19.54 16.49 11.24
CA GLN A 212 20.59 16.64 10.23
C GLN A 212 21.96 16.19 10.73
N THR A 213 22.32 16.51 11.98
CA THR A 213 23.65 16.21 12.54
C THR A 213 23.79 14.78 13.05
N ILE A 214 22.73 14.19 13.61
CA ILE A 214 22.83 12.82 14.12
C ILE A 214 22.88 11.80 12.98
N LYS A 215 23.63 10.71 13.22
CA LYS A 215 23.67 9.56 12.32
C LYS A 215 22.38 8.74 12.50
N VAL A 216 21.38 9.04 11.68
CA VAL A 216 20.14 8.26 11.62
C VAL A 216 20.35 7.05 10.72
N ARG A 217 20.23 5.83 11.27
CA ARG A 217 20.17 4.61 10.46
C ARG A 217 18.74 4.38 10.00
N ILE A 218 18.50 4.51 8.71
CA ILE A 218 17.20 4.22 8.10
C ILE A 218 17.36 2.90 7.31
N PRO A 219 16.72 1.81 7.76
CA PRO A 219 16.74 0.53 7.05
C PRO A 219 16.17 0.65 5.63
N GLN A 220 16.60 -0.21 4.70
CA GLN A 220 15.96 -0.29 3.38
C GLN A 220 14.52 -0.84 3.50
N PRO A 221 13.63 -0.54 2.55
CA PRO A 221 12.27 -1.07 2.57
C PRO A 221 12.24 -2.60 2.67
N GLU A 222 11.56 -3.12 3.69
CA GLU A 222 11.28 -4.54 3.84
C GLU A 222 10.44 -5.04 2.67
N LYS A 223 10.73 -6.26 2.23
CA LYS A 223 9.93 -6.96 1.22
C LYS A 223 9.05 -7.98 1.91
N MET A 224 7.80 -8.05 1.46
CA MET A 224 6.84 -9.04 1.93
C MET A 224 6.30 -9.82 0.75
N PRO A 225 6.00 -11.12 0.90
CA PRO A 225 5.40 -11.94 -0.15
C PRO A 225 4.18 -11.26 -0.79
N SER A 226 4.06 -11.34 -2.11
CA SER A 226 2.91 -10.83 -2.85
C SER A 226 1.68 -11.73 -2.67
N VAL A 227 1.91 -13.03 -2.50
CA VAL A 227 0.90 -14.08 -2.33
C VAL A 227 1.43 -15.06 -1.29
N ALA A 228 0.65 -15.31 -0.24
CA ALA A 228 1.07 -16.17 0.87
C ALA A 228 -0.13 -16.70 1.65
N ILE A 229 0.15 -17.62 2.57
CA ILE A 229 -0.76 -18.04 3.64
C ILE A 229 -0.31 -17.36 4.95
N TYR A 230 -1.28 -16.85 5.70
CA TYR A 230 -1.12 -16.25 7.02
C TYR A 230 -1.70 -17.16 8.09
N HIS A 231 -1.13 -17.15 9.30
CA HIS A 231 -1.76 -17.73 10.49
C HIS A 231 -1.35 -16.93 11.73
N PRO A 232 -2.25 -16.61 12.68
CA PRO A 232 -1.91 -15.87 13.91
C PRO A 232 -0.80 -16.54 14.73
N ASP A 233 -0.80 -17.87 14.77
CA ASP A 233 0.18 -18.64 15.57
C ASP A 233 1.52 -18.88 14.85
N SER A 234 1.65 -18.42 13.60
CA SER A 234 2.92 -18.47 12.87
C SER A 234 3.65 -17.14 12.93
N PRO A 235 4.95 -17.11 13.24
CA PRO A 235 5.74 -15.88 13.18
C PRO A 235 5.97 -15.40 11.74
N ASN A 236 5.80 -16.26 10.74
CA ASN A 236 6.11 -16.00 9.33
C ASN A 236 4.95 -16.33 8.39
N LEU A 237 4.92 -15.66 7.24
CA LEU A 237 4.03 -16.01 6.13
C LEU A 237 4.57 -17.22 5.36
N PHE A 238 3.68 -18.03 4.79
CA PHE A 238 4.05 -19.19 3.98
C PHE A 238 3.83 -18.90 2.49
N GLU A 239 4.89 -18.97 1.68
CA GLU A 239 4.81 -18.74 0.22
C GLU A 239 4.35 -19.97 -0.56
N SER A 240 4.21 -21.11 0.10
CA SER A 240 3.74 -22.36 -0.50
C SER A 240 2.82 -23.12 0.45
N PHE A 241 1.86 -23.84 -0.14
CA PHE A 241 1.00 -24.76 0.62
C PHE A 241 1.80 -25.86 1.32
N ALA A 242 2.87 -26.38 0.69
CA ALA A 242 3.67 -27.45 1.28
C ALA A 242 4.31 -27.01 2.61
N ALA A 243 4.85 -25.79 2.67
CA ALA A 243 5.39 -25.22 3.90
C ALA A 243 4.31 -25.02 4.97
N TYR A 244 3.13 -24.54 4.57
CA TYR A 244 1.99 -24.40 5.49
C TYR A 244 1.54 -25.76 6.05
N ARG A 245 1.34 -26.76 5.19
CA ARG A 245 0.94 -28.12 5.57
C ARG A 245 1.92 -28.80 6.51
N GLN A 246 3.22 -28.56 6.34
CA GLN A 246 4.24 -29.11 7.23
C GLN A 246 4.19 -28.46 8.63
N TRP A 247 3.84 -27.18 8.70
CA TRP A 247 3.79 -26.43 9.94
C TRP A 247 2.45 -26.63 10.69
N TYR A 248 1.35 -26.71 9.95
CA TYR A 248 0.01 -26.79 10.49
C TYR A 248 -0.21 -28.10 11.24
N ARG A 249 -0.72 -28.02 12.48
CA ARG A 249 -0.88 -29.19 13.36
C ARG A 249 -2.15 -30.00 13.06
N GLY A 250 -3.15 -29.38 12.45
CA GLY A 250 -4.42 -30.01 12.08
C GLY A 250 -4.37 -30.77 10.75
N SER A 251 -5.41 -31.54 10.48
CA SER A 251 -5.58 -32.21 9.19
C SER A 251 -6.08 -31.23 8.13
N LEU A 252 -5.45 -31.18 6.96
CA LEU A 252 -5.88 -30.33 5.84
C LEU A 252 -6.65 -31.16 4.80
N GLU A 253 -7.62 -31.95 5.26
CA GLU A 253 -8.55 -32.66 4.38
C GLU A 253 -9.58 -31.68 3.82
N THR A 254 -9.95 -31.88 2.55
CA THR A 254 -10.76 -30.93 1.78
C THR A 254 -12.09 -30.59 2.46
N ASP A 255 -12.81 -31.60 2.95
CA ASP A 255 -14.16 -31.43 3.50
C ASP A 255 -14.16 -30.69 4.85
N GLU A 256 -13.03 -30.69 5.56
CA GLU A 256 -12.84 -30.09 6.88
C GLU A 256 -12.06 -28.76 6.82
N THR A 257 -11.70 -28.27 5.62
CA THR A 257 -10.84 -27.10 5.47
C THR A 257 -11.56 -25.91 4.83
N ILE A 258 -11.57 -24.76 5.50
CA ILE A 258 -12.12 -23.49 5.01
C ILE A 258 -10.99 -22.62 4.43
N GLY A 259 -11.16 -22.17 3.18
CA GLY A 259 -10.29 -21.16 2.58
C GLY A 259 -10.74 -19.74 2.95
N LEU A 260 -9.86 -18.94 3.56
CA LEU A 260 -10.14 -17.52 3.79
C LEU A 260 -9.35 -16.65 2.83
N LEU A 261 -9.98 -15.64 2.24
CA LEU A 261 -9.29 -14.61 1.45
C LEU A 261 -9.13 -13.35 2.28
N LEU A 262 -7.88 -13.03 2.63
CA LEU A 262 -7.51 -11.91 3.48
C LEU A 262 -7.01 -10.72 2.66
N MET A 263 -7.25 -9.51 3.16
CA MET A 263 -6.68 -8.31 2.57
C MET A 263 -5.19 -8.17 2.98
N ARG A 264 -4.29 -8.35 2.00
CA ARG A 264 -2.83 -8.26 2.22
C ARG A 264 -2.39 -7.01 3.02
N PRO A 265 -2.80 -5.77 2.70
CA PRO A 265 -2.46 -4.60 3.51
C PRO A 265 -2.73 -4.74 5.02
N GLN A 266 -3.78 -5.44 5.44
CA GLN A 266 -4.07 -5.66 6.86
C GLN A 266 -3.07 -6.63 7.50
N VAL A 267 -2.74 -7.72 6.80
CA VAL A 267 -1.73 -8.68 7.27
C VAL A 267 -0.35 -8.04 7.36
N ILE A 268 0.08 -7.33 6.31
CA ILE A 268 1.40 -6.69 6.26
C ILE A 268 1.56 -5.60 7.31
N SER A 269 0.51 -4.83 7.59
CA SER A 269 0.50 -3.79 8.63
C SER A 269 0.30 -4.32 10.04
N LYS A 270 0.07 -5.62 10.23
CA LYS A 270 -0.30 -6.27 11.50
C LYS A 270 -1.61 -5.75 12.10
N THR A 271 -2.53 -5.30 11.24
CA THR A 271 -3.92 -4.98 11.62
C THR A 271 -4.78 -6.23 11.42
N THR A 272 -4.52 -7.28 12.20
CA THR A 272 -5.03 -8.65 11.97
C THR A 272 -5.96 -9.18 13.05
N LYS A 273 -6.18 -8.46 14.15
CA LYS A 273 -6.91 -8.98 15.32
C LYS A 273 -8.26 -9.63 14.99
N HIS A 274 -9.00 -9.07 14.03
CA HIS A 274 -10.28 -9.63 13.57
C HIS A 274 -10.11 -10.91 12.74
N TYR A 275 -9.03 -11.02 11.95
CA TYR A 275 -8.66 -12.27 11.30
C TYR A 275 -8.21 -13.32 12.30
N ASP A 276 -7.39 -12.92 13.27
CA ASP A 276 -6.87 -13.82 14.30
C ASP A 276 -8.02 -14.48 15.08
N ALA A 277 -8.96 -13.64 15.55
CA ALA A 277 -10.16 -14.11 16.25
C ALA A 277 -11.03 -15.05 15.40
N LEU A 278 -11.22 -14.75 14.11
CA LEU A 278 -12.01 -15.60 13.22
C LEU A 278 -11.31 -16.92 12.92
N ILE A 279 -10.00 -16.91 12.68
CA ILE A 279 -9.21 -18.11 12.42
C ILE A 279 -9.31 -19.04 13.65
N HIS A 280 -9.02 -18.52 14.84
CA HIS A 280 -9.13 -19.30 16.08
C HIS A 280 -10.55 -19.79 16.34
N ALA A 281 -11.58 -19.02 16.00
CA ALA A 281 -12.98 -19.46 16.15
C ALA A 281 -13.33 -20.63 15.22
N ILE A 282 -12.88 -20.60 13.96
CA ILE A 282 -13.09 -21.72 13.03
C ILE A 282 -12.35 -22.98 13.51
N GLU A 283 -11.11 -22.82 14.00
CA GLU A 283 -10.32 -23.93 14.55
C GLU A 283 -10.94 -24.52 15.81
N ALA A 284 -11.54 -23.69 16.66
CA ALA A 284 -12.24 -24.14 17.87
C ALA A 284 -13.48 -24.99 17.56
N GLU A 285 -14.10 -24.79 16.38
CA GLU A 285 -15.20 -25.61 15.87
C GLU A 285 -14.71 -26.93 15.22
N GLY A 286 -13.40 -27.20 15.27
CA GLY A 286 -12.80 -28.43 14.74
C GLY A 286 -12.50 -28.40 13.24
N MET A 287 -12.66 -27.26 12.59
CA MET A 287 -12.36 -27.07 11.17
C MET A 287 -10.94 -26.53 10.98
N SER A 288 -10.29 -26.95 9.91
CA SER A 288 -9.00 -26.40 9.48
C SER A 288 -9.17 -25.15 8.63
N VAL A 289 -8.15 -24.30 8.60
CA VAL A 289 -8.21 -23.04 7.84
C VAL A 289 -7.01 -22.87 6.93
N ILE A 290 -7.20 -22.31 5.73
CA ILE A 290 -6.13 -21.78 4.87
C ILE A 290 -6.37 -20.28 4.64
N PRO A 291 -5.78 -19.38 5.45
CA PRO A 291 -5.94 -17.94 5.29
C PRO A 291 -4.98 -17.38 4.25
N ALA A 292 -5.43 -17.32 3.00
CA ALA A 292 -4.64 -16.87 1.86
C ALA A 292 -4.77 -15.36 1.61
N LEU A 293 -3.68 -14.75 1.16
CA LEU A 293 -3.65 -13.36 0.72
C LEU A 293 -2.99 -13.23 -0.66
N ALA A 294 -3.41 -12.22 -1.41
CA ALA A 294 -2.81 -11.83 -2.69
C ALA A 294 -2.69 -10.31 -2.79
N THR A 295 -1.85 -9.83 -3.71
CA THR A 295 -1.69 -8.40 -4.01
C THR A 295 -2.77 -7.97 -5.02
N LEU A 296 -3.05 -6.67 -5.10
CA LEU A 296 -3.86 -6.05 -6.16
C LEU A 296 -5.33 -6.46 -6.24
N MET A 297 -5.86 -7.07 -5.17
CA MET A 297 -7.29 -7.36 -5.09
C MET A 297 -7.74 -8.33 -6.20
N ASP A 298 -6.85 -9.23 -6.60
CA ASP A 298 -7.19 -10.36 -7.45
C ASP A 298 -6.88 -11.65 -6.70
N ASN A 299 -7.94 -12.36 -6.32
CA ASN A 299 -7.82 -13.53 -5.46
C ASN A 299 -7.52 -14.81 -6.23
N ARG A 300 -7.53 -14.79 -7.57
CA ARG A 300 -7.31 -15.98 -8.39
C ARG A 300 -5.96 -16.62 -8.15
N GLU A 301 -4.92 -15.81 -7.94
CA GLU A 301 -3.57 -16.32 -7.70
C GLU A 301 -3.47 -17.02 -6.34
N ALA A 302 -4.10 -16.46 -5.30
CA ALA A 302 -4.19 -17.10 -3.99
C ALA A 302 -4.96 -18.43 -4.06
N VAL A 303 -6.14 -18.44 -4.70
CA VAL A 303 -6.94 -19.66 -4.89
C VAL A 303 -6.14 -20.71 -5.67
N SER A 304 -5.55 -20.33 -6.81
CA SER A 304 -4.80 -21.26 -7.67
C SER A 304 -3.59 -21.89 -6.96
N ARG A 305 -2.93 -21.15 -6.06
CA ARG A 305 -1.73 -21.64 -5.37
C ARG A 305 -2.03 -22.46 -4.12
N PHE A 306 -3.11 -22.14 -3.42
CA PHE A 306 -3.34 -22.66 -2.07
C PHE A 306 -4.60 -23.49 -1.91
N PHE A 307 -5.66 -23.21 -2.67
CA PHE A 307 -6.97 -23.86 -2.50
C PHE A 307 -7.25 -24.99 -3.50
N ILE A 308 -6.43 -25.12 -4.55
CA ILE A 308 -6.51 -26.22 -5.51
C ILE A 308 -5.18 -26.95 -5.58
N GLU A 309 -5.22 -28.24 -5.90
CA GLU A 309 -4.01 -29.00 -6.21
C GLU A 309 -3.46 -28.62 -7.60
N PRO A 310 -2.13 -28.59 -7.79
CA PRO A 310 -1.53 -28.34 -9.10
C PRO A 310 -1.99 -29.40 -10.12
N THR A 311 -2.50 -28.95 -11.26
CA THR A 311 -2.90 -29.87 -12.35
C THR A 311 -1.65 -30.49 -12.98
N ILE A 312 -1.54 -31.81 -12.95
CA ILE A 312 -0.46 -32.53 -13.63
C ILE A 312 -0.77 -32.55 -15.13
N LYS A 313 0.06 -31.87 -15.94
CA LYS A 313 -0.03 -31.94 -17.41
C LYS A 313 0.11 -33.40 -17.84
N ASN A 314 -0.86 -33.90 -18.60
CA ASN A 314 -1.01 -35.27 -19.16
C ASN A 314 -2.04 -36.19 -18.48
N GLN A 315 -2.77 -35.72 -17.47
CA GLN A 315 -4.01 -36.39 -17.04
C GLN A 315 -5.21 -35.50 -17.35
N LYS A 316 -6.29 -36.08 -17.91
CA LYS A 316 -7.65 -35.50 -17.86
C LYS A 316 -8.11 -35.47 -16.40
N SER A 317 -7.43 -34.70 -15.55
CA SER A 317 -7.67 -34.69 -14.11
C SER A 317 -8.73 -33.65 -13.79
N LYS A 318 -9.78 -34.11 -13.12
CA LYS A 318 -10.77 -33.27 -12.43
C LYS A 318 -10.00 -32.36 -11.45
N ILE A 319 -10.31 -31.07 -11.43
CA ILE A 319 -9.71 -30.13 -10.47
C ILE A 319 -9.98 -30.67 -9.06
N LYS A 320 -8.93 -30.88 -8.28
CA LYS A 320 -9.04 -31.33 -6.89
C LYS A 320 -8.89 -30.15 -5.94
N ASN A 321 -9.95 -29.87 -5.20
CA ASN A 321 -10.00 -28.79 -4.23
C ASN A 321 -9.31 -29.23 -2.93
N ARG A 322 -8.70 -28.27 -2.23
CA ARG A 322 -8.12 -28.41 -0.89
C ARG A 322 -8.98 -27.81 0.20
N VAL A 323 -10.04 -27.11 -0.19
CA VAL A 323 -10.98 -26.45 0.71
C VAL A 323 -12.39 -26.82 0.29
N SER A 324 -13.28 -26.93 1.27
CA SER A 324 -14.71 -27.19 1.05
C SER A 324 -15.45 -25.91 0.67
N GLN A 325 -15.03 -24.79 1.25
CA GLN A 325 -15.67 -23.48 1.09
C GLN A 325 -14.63 -22.36 1.05
N ILE A 326 -15.02 -21.24 0.43
CA ILE A 326 -14.23 -20.01 0.40
C ILE A 326 -15.03 -18.89 1.06
N VAL A 327 -14.44 -18.25 2.07
CA VAL A 327 -14.98 -17.04 2.70
C VAL A 327 -14.08 -15.86 2.36
N SER A 328 -14.64 -14.84 1.72
CA SER A 328 -13.90 -13.62 1.39
C SER A 328 -14.06 -12.57 2.49
N LEU A 329 -12.94 -12.18 3.10
CA LEU A 329 -12.88 -11.12 4.11
C LEU A 329 -12.25 -9.84 3.56
N THR A 330 -12.06 -9.76 2.24
CA THR A 330 -11.42 -8.60 1.61
C THR A 330 -12.32 -7.37 1.61
N GLY A 331 -13.64 -7.55 1.64
CA GLY A 331 -14.63 -6.48 1.44
C GLY A 331 -14.68 -5.95 0.00
N PHE A 332 -14.05 -6.65 -0.95
CA PHE A 332 -13.96 -6.25 -2.35
C PHE A 332 -14.34 -7.39 -3.30
N SER A 333 -14.47 -7.04 -4.59
CA SER A 333 -14.71 -8.00 -5.66
C SER A 333 -13.62 -9.07 -5.71
N PHE A 334 -14.00 -10.28 -6.10
CA PHE A 334 -13.07 -11.41 -6.17
C PHE A 334 -11.93 -11.16 -7.18
N VAL A 335 -12.25 -10.52 -8.32
CA VAL A 335 -11.28 -10.01 -9.30
C VAL A 335 -11.44 -8.49 -9.41
N GLY A 336 -10.40 -7.78 -8.98
CA GLY A 336 -10.27 -6.35 -9.14
C GLY A 336 -10.75 -5.52 -7.93
N GLY A 337 -10.32 -4.26 -7.90
CA GLY A 337 -10.67 -3.31 -6.83
C GLY A 337 -11.91 -2.45 -7.16
N PRO A 338 -12.25 -1.48 -6.29
CA PRO A 338 -13.42 -0.60 -6.45
C PRO A 338 -13.52 0.10 -7.81
N ALA A 339 -12.37 0.43 -8.40
CA ALA A 339 -12.30 1.10 -9.69
C ALA A 339 -12.15 0.13 -10.88
N MET A 340 -12.04 -1.18 -10.65
CA MET A 340 -11.61 -2.19 -11.63
C MET A 340 -12.30 -3.55 -11.42
N ASN A 341 -13.58 -3.58 -11.06
CA ASN A 341 -14.33 -4.84 -10.86
C ASN A 341 -14.49 -5.61 -12.19
N ASP A 342 -14.07 -6.88 -12.20
CA ASP A 342 -14.29 -7.82 -13.31
C ASP A 342 -15.10 -9.03 -12.81
N SER A 343 -16.42 -8.85 -12.73
CA SER A 343 -17.34 -9.87 -12.22
C SER A 343 -17.48 -11.07 -13.17
N GLU A 344 -17.29 -10.87 -14.48
CA GLU A 344 -17.34 -11.96 -15.47
C GLU A 344 -16.14 -12.90 -15.32
N ALA A 345 -14.93 -12.35 -15.20
CA ALA A 345 -13.74 -13.15 -14.93
C ALA A 345 -13.78 -13.84 -13.57
N ALA A 346 -14.42 -13.20 -12.57
CA ALA A 346 -14.65 -13.82 -11.26
C ALA A 346 -15.59 -15.02 -11.37
N ALA A 347 -16.75 -14.87 -12.00
CA ALA A 347 -17.71 -15.95 -12.20
C ALA A 347 -17.07 -17.12 -12.93
N LYS A 348 -16.41 -16.86 -14.07
CA LYS A 348 -15.70 -17.88 -14.86
C LYS A 348 -14.62 -18.64 -14.11
N PHE A 349 -13.98 -18.02 -13.11
CA PHE A 349 -12.93 -18.67 -12.33
C PHE A 349 -13.50 -19.51 -11.18
N LEU A 350 -14.65 -19.10 -10.61
CA LEU A 350 -15.27 -19.77 -9.46
C LEU A 350 -16.20 -20.91 -9.86
N THR A 351 -16.66 -20.96 -11.12
CA THR A 351 -17.43 -22.04 -11.73
C THR A 351 -16.53 -22.97 -12.54
#